data_AF-A0A6G3ZWZ3-F1
#
_entry.id   AF-A0A6G3ZWZ3-F1
#
_cell.length_a   1.000
_cell.length_b   1.000
_cell.length_c   1.000
_cell.angle_alpha   90.00
_cell.angle_beta   90.00
_cell.angle_gamma   90.00
#
_symmetry.space_group_name_H-M   'P 1'
#
loop_
_entity.id
_entity.type
_entity.pdbx_description
1 polymer ?
#
loop_
_entity_poly.entity_id
_entity_poly.type
_entity_poly.pdbx_seq_one_letter_code
_entity_poly.pdbx_strand_id
1 'polypeptide(L)'
;MKEEAQRCWFHSHIRKKKIWYMEKRFQDNSQHNIGGPVRIKGPIDFDKLEEVIKLVNRRHEGIRLRLKEVDEEASWYIADSKILNLERYDFTRETDPEVHFQQWVDHSAATYFSLEN
;
A
#
# COMPACT_ATOMS: atom_id res chain seq x y z
N MET A 1 -17.27 21.27 19.46
CA MET A 1 -16.69 19.97 19.83
C MET A 1 -16.31 19.20 18.56
N LYS A 2 -15.11 19.42 18.05
CA LYS A 2 -14.43 18.57 17.05
C LYS A 2 -12.94 18.56 17.44
N GLU A 3 -12.69 18.07 18.66
CA GLU A 3 -11.35 17.76 19.15
C GLU A 3 -11.17 16.24 19.00
N GLU A 4 -10.75 15.82 17.81
CA GLU A 4 -9.94 14.61 17.70
C GLU A 4 -8.70 15.02 16.96
N ALA A 5 -7.75 15.49 17.76
CA ALA A 5 -6.41 15.86 17.35
C ALA A 5 -5.85 14.78 16.41
N GLN A 6 -5.62 15.19 15.17
CA GLN A 6 -4.74 14.55 14.19
C GLN A 6 -3.50 14.04 14.93
N ARG A 7 -3.46 12.74 15.18
CA ARG A 7 -2.39 12.11 15.94
C ARG A 7 -1.08 12.20 15.15
N CYS A 8 -0.16 12.96 15.74
CA CYS A 8 1.28 12.98 15.53
C CYS A 8 1.77 13.47 14.15
N TRP A 9 2.06 14.78 14.08
CA TRP A 9 2.98 15.36 13.11
C TRP A 9 4.42 14.98 13.50
N PHE A 10 4.91 13.87 12.98
CA PHE A 10 6.31 13.51 13.19
C PHE A 10 7.20 14.40 12.32
N HIS A 11 8.05 15.22 12.95
CA HIS A 11 9.16 15.88 12.27
C HIS A 11 10.04 14.81 11.60
N SER A 12 10.15 14.89 10.27
CA SER A 12 10.64 13.79 9.45
C SER A 12 12.10 13.42 9.74
N HIS A 13 12.34 12.18 10.18
CA HIS A 13 13.68 11.58 10.17
C HIS A 13 14.28 11.60 8.74
N ILE A 14 15.59 11.82 8.62
CA ILE A 14 16.34 12.08 7.37
C ILE A 14 16.00 11.09 6.22
N ARG A 15 15.75 9.80 6.55
CA ARG A 15 15.41 8.77 5.56
C ARG A 15 14.07 9.02 4.85
N LYS A 16 13.07 9.54 5.56
CA LYS A 16 11.74 9.80 5.00
C LYS A 16 11.71 11.05 4.11
N LYS A 17 12.53 12.08 4.41
CA LYS A 17 12.70 13.27 3.54
C LYS A 17 13.33 12.90 2.20
N LYS A 18 14.30 11.97 2.19
CA LYS A 18 14.96 11.51 0.95
C LYS A 18 13.98 10.84 -0.02
N ILE A 19 13.11 9.94 0.47
CA ILE A 19 12.13 9.24 -0.38
C ILE A 19 11.15 10.24 -1.00
N TRP A 20 10.55 11.13 -0.20
CA TRP A 20 9.62 12.15 -0.70
C TRP A 20 10.25 13.07 -1.77
N TYR A 21 11.48 13.53 -1.54
CA TYR A 21 12.17 14.38 -2.51
C TYR A 21 12.47 13.65 -3.83
N MET A 22 12.82 12.35 -3.77
CA MET A 22 13.03 11.54 -4.97
C MET A 22 11.73 11.33 -5.75
N GLU A 23 10.63 11.04 -5.05
CA GLU A 23 9.30 10.85 -5.65
C GLU A 23 8.79 12.12 -6.33
N LYS A 24 8.95 13.29 -5.70
CA LYS A 24 8.64 14.59 -6.34
C LYS A 24 9.42 14.84 -7.63
N ARG A 25 10.66 14.34 -7.71
CA ARG A 25 11.56 14.57 -8.85
C ARG A 25 11.36 13.58 -9.99
N PHE A 26 10.79 12.41 -9.70
CA PHE A 26 10.58 11.34 -10.67
C PHE A 26 9.14 10.83 -10.57
N GLN A 27 8.18 11.65 -11.00
CA GLN A 27 6.73 11.47 -10.79
C GLN A 27 6.09 10.24 -11.46
N ASP A 28 6.85 9.35 -12.10
CA ASP A 28 6.31 8.19 -12.84
C ASP A 28 7.17 6.93 -12.67
N ASN A 29 7.84 6.74 -11.52
CA ASN A 29 8.68 5.55 -11.30
C ASN A 29 8.13 4.66 -10.17
N SER A 30 8.15 3.35 -10.39
CA SER A 30 7.82 2.32 -9.40
C SER A 30 9.07 1.75 -8.71
N GLN A 31 10.23 2.44 -8.82
CA GLN A 31 11.50 1.93 -8.29
C GLN A 31 11.52 1.81 -6.76
N HIS A 32 10.58 2.49 -6.10
CA HIS A 32 10.41 2.46 -4.65
C HIS A 32 9.29 1.50 -4.18
N ASN A 33 8.60 0.82 -5.11
CA ASN A 33 7.64 -0.23 -4.76
C ASN A 33 8.38 -1.42 -4.15
N ILE A 34 7.89 -1.89 -3.00
CA ILE A 34 8.30 -3.15 -2.39
C ILE A 34 7.06 -4.01 -2.27
N GLY A 35 7.01 -5.09 -3.03
CA GLY A 35 5.87 -6.00 -3.05
C GLY A 35 6.21 -7.30 -3.77
N GLY A 36 5.37 -8.31 -3.57
CA GLY A 36 5.49 -9.60 -4.22
C GLY A 36 4.43 -10.58 -3.76
N PRO A 37 4.24 -11.68 -4.52
CA PRO A 37 3.24 -12.68 -4.18
C PRO A 37 3.70 -13.58 -3.02
N VAL A 38 2.72 -14.10 -2.27
CA VAL A 38 2.91 -15.19 -1.32
C VAL A 38 2.12 -16.40 -1.82
N ARG A 39 2.79 -17.55 -1.97
CA ARG A 39 2.13 -18.78 -2.43
C ARG A 39 1.71 -19.66 -1.25
N ILE A 40 0.42 -19.92 -1.14
CA ILE A 40 -0.16 -20.82 -0.14
C ILE A 40 -0.49 -22.15 -0.83
N LYS A 41 0.00 -23.26 -0.28
CA LYS A 41 -0.29 -24.61 -0.78
C LYS A 41 -1.34 -25.25 0.12
N GLY A 42 -2.55 -25.42 -0.40
CA GLY A 42 -3.66 -26.03 0.33
C GLY A 42 -4.97 -25.25 0.16
N PRO A 43 -6.05 -25.71 0.79
CA PRO A 43 -7.31 -25.00 0.76
C PRO A 43 -7.17 -23.66 1.50
N ILE A 44 -7.79 -22.62 0.95
CA ILE A 44 -7.86 -21.29 1.55
C ILE A 44 -9.30 -20.82 1.61
N ASP A 45 -9.69 -20.27 2.75
CA ASP A 45 -10.96 -19.57 2.93
C ASP A 45 -10.70 -18.08 2.64
N PHE A 46 -11.09 -17.64 1.44
CA PHE A 46 -10.82 -16.28 0.96
C PHE A 46 -11.55 -15.21 1.79
N ASP A 47 -12.72 -15.54 2.34
CA ASP A 47 -13.49 -14.57 3.12
C ASP A 47 -12.82 -14.35 4.48
N LYS A 48 -12.34 -15.42 5.13
CA LYS A 48 -11.51 -15.29 6.35
C LYS A 48 -10.19 -14.59 6.09
N LEU A 49 -9.52 -14.86 4.96
CA LEU A 49 -8.26 -14.18 4.62
C LEU A 49 -8.48 -12.67 4.49
N GLU A 50 -9.56 -12.26 3.84
CA GLU A 50 -9.94 -10.86 3.69
C GLU A 50 -10.23 -10.19 5.05
N GLU A 51 -10.95 -10.87 5.95
CA GLU A 51 -11.18 -10.38 7.31
C GLU A 51 -9.86 -10.16 8.08
N VAL A 52 -8.91 -11.10 7.95
CA VAL A 52 -7.59 -11.02 8.59
C VAL A 52 -6.80 -9.83 8.04
N ILE A 53 -6.77 -9.62 6.72
CA ILE A 53 -6.10 -8.48 6.10
C ILE A 53 -6.71 -7.15 6.60
N LYS A 54 -8.04 -7.07 6.66
CA LYS A 54 -8.77 -5.91 7.21
C LYS A 54 -8.44 -5.67 8.69
N LEU A 55 -8.33 -6.72 9.49
CA LEU A 55 -7.93 -6.64 10.90
C LEU A 55 -6.49 -6.14 11.05
N VAL A 56 -5.55 -6.64 10.24
CA VAL A 56 -4.15 -6.21 10.23
C VAL A 56 -4.05 -4.72 9.89
N ASN A 57 -4.73 -4.26 8.85
CA ASN A 57 -4.79 -2.83 8.49
C ASN A 57 -5.32 -1.96 9.64
N ARG A 58 -6.38 -2.41 10.32
CA ARG A 58 -6.96 -1.69 11.46
C ARG A 58 -5.99 -1.61 12.66
N ARG A 59 -5.35 -2.74 12.99
CA ARG A 59 -4.51 -2.88 14.19
C ARG A 59 -3.15 -2.20 14.07
N HIS A 60 -2.58 -2.12 12.88
CA HIS A 60 -1.21 -1.64 12.68
C HIS A 60 -1.17 -0.25 12.05
N GLU A 61 -0.78 0.76 12.84
CA GLU A 61 -0.64 2.16 12.39
C GLU A 61 0.38 2.33 11.26
N GLY A 62 1.44 1.52 11.24
CA GLY A 62 2.48 1.58 10.20
C GLY A 62 1.96 1.34 8.78
N ILE A 63 0.91 0.52 8.61
CA ILE A 63 0.27 0.25 7.31
C ILE A 63 -0.59 1.43 6.86
N ARG A 64 -1.11 2.18 7.83
CA ARG A 64 -1.94 3.37 7.64
C ARG A 64 -1.14 4.67 7.61
N LEU A 65 0.19 4.58 7.64
CA LEU A 65 1.05 5.75 7.50
C LEU A 65 0.84 6.35 6.10
N ARG A 66 0.58 7.65 6.06
CA ARG A 66 0.38 8.43 4.84
C ARG A 66 1.26 9.67 4.87
N LEU A 67 1.53 10.20 3.68
CA LEU A 67 2.31 11.39 3.45
C LEU A 67 1.41 12.45 2.84
N LYS A 68 1.59 13.69 3.26
CA LYS A 68 1.02 14.86 2.60
C LYS A 68 2.04 15.98 2.63
N GLU A 69 1.96 16.86 1.65
CA GLU A 69 2.70 18.11 1.68
C GLU A 69 1.92 19.17 2.47
N VAL A 70 2.59 19.85 3.39
CA VAL A 70 2.06 21.00 4.14
C VAL A 70 3.18 22.02 4.24
N ASP A 71 2.91 23.26 3.85
CA ASP A 71 3.89 24.36 3.86
C ASP A 71 5.21 23.99 3.16
N GLU A 72 5.13 23.35 2.00
CA GLU A 72 6.27 22.87 1.20
C GLU A 72 7.14 21.79 1.88
N GLU A 73 6.67 21.22 2.99
CA GLU A 73 7.34 20.16 3.72
C GLU A 73 6.53 18.84 3.77
N ALA A 74 7.26 17.74 3.69
CA ALA A 74 6.73 16.39 3.90
C ALA A 74 6.23 16.18 5.33
N SER A 75 4.92 16.00 5.47
CA SER A 75 4.25 15.69 6.73
C SER A 75 3.63 14.31 6.72
N TRP A 76 4.02 13.48 7.70
CA TRP A 76 3.50 12.12 7.86
C TRP A 76 2.38 12.11 8.88
N TYR A 77 1.33 11.36 8.59
CA TYR A 77 0.19 11.18 9.50
C TYR A 77 -0.32 9.74 9.45
N ILE A 78 -1.00 9.31 10.50
CA ILE A 78 -1.69 8.02 10.52
C ILE A 78 -3.11 8.26 10.04
N ALA A 79 -3.46 7.68 8.89
CA ALA A 79 -4.82 7.74 8.37
C ALA A 79 -5.73 6.80 9.17
N ASP A 80 -7.03 7.12 9.21
CA ASP A 80 -8.03 6.18 9.71
C ASP A 80 -8.03 4.89 8.89
N SER A 81 -8.48 3.82 9.52
CA SER A 81 -8.65 2.54 8.82
C SER A 81 -9.76 2.69 7.78
N LYS A 82 -9.39 2.82 6.50
CA LYS A 82 -10.33 2.76 5.38
C LYS A 82 -10.82 1.31 5.19
N ILE A 83 -12.05 1.18 4.67
CA ILE A 83 -12.55 -0.09 4.14
C ILE A 83 -11.64 -0.49 2.98
N LEU A 84 -10.94 -1.61 3.13
CA LEU A 84 -10.15 -2.19 2.05
C LEU A 84 -11.07 -2.98 1.12
N ASN A 85 -11.03 -2.66 -0.16
CA ASN A 85 -11.63 -3.48 -1.22
C ASN A 85 -10.53 -4.35 -1.82
N LEU A 86 -10.55 -5.66 -1.52
CA LEU A 86 -9.56 -6.59 -2.04
C LEU A 86 -10.06 -7.20 -3.34
N GLU A 87 -9.33 -6.97 -4.41
CA GLU A 87 -9.63 -7.57 -5.71
C GLU A 87 -9.28 -9.06 -5.71
N ARG A 88 -10.09 -9.85 -6.40
CA ARG A 88 -9.89 -11.30 -6.55
C ARG A 88 -9.72 -11.61 -8.03
N TYR A 89 -8.66 -12.33 -8.34
CA TYR A 89 -8.32 -12.76 -9.70
C TYR A 89 -8.26 -14.29 -9.75
N ASP A 90 -8.93 -14.88 -10.73
CA ASP A 90 -8.94 -16.33 -10.96
C ASP A 90 -8.25 -16.65 -12.29
N PHE A 91 -6.98 -17.06 -12.22
CA PHE A 91 -6.19 -17.44 -13.38
C PHE A 91 -6.41 -18.91 -13.80
N THR A 92 -7.20 -19.69 -13.05
CA THR A 92 -7.37 -21.14 -13.35
C THR A 92 -8.07 -21.40 -14.68
N ARG A 93 -8.70 -20.37 -15.25
CA ARG A 93 -9.40 -20.41 -16.54
C ARG A 93 -8.54 -19.97 -17.72
N GLU A 94 -7.32 -19.51 -17.47
CA GLU A 94 -6.38 -19.13 -18.52
C GLU A 94 -5.74 -20.36 -19.17
N THR A 95 -5.25 -20.21 -20.39
CA THR A 95 -4.56 -21.30 -21.11
C THR A 95 -3.24 -21.69 -20.47
N ASP A 96 -2.57 -20.74 -19.83
CA ASP A 96 -1.37 -20.96 -19.01
C ASP A 96 -1.47 -20.13 -17.71
N PRO A 97 -2.11 -20.67 -16.66
CA PRO A 97 -2.40 -19.94 -15.44
C PRO A 97 -1.18 -19.31 -14.78
N GLU A 98 -0.02 -19.98 -14.83
CA GLU A 98 1.19 -19.53 -14.14
C GLU A 98 1.86 -18.38 -14.91
N VAL A 99 1.87 -18.44 -16.25
CA VAL A 99 2.37 -17.33 -17.09
C VAL A 99 1.48 -16.10 -16.93
N HIS A 100 0.16 -16.26 -16.98
CA HIS A 100 -0.78 -15.14 -16.81
C HIS A 100 -0.69 -14.53 -15.39
N PHE A 101 -0.54 -15.37 -14.36
CA PHE A 101 -0.29 -14.91 -13.00
C PHE A 101 1.02 -14.08 -12.91
N GLN A 102 2.11 -14.57 -13.50
CA GLN A 102 3.39 -13.85 -13.46
C GLN A 102 3.31 -12.50 -14.19
N GLN A 103 2.66 -12.45 -15.36
CA GLN A 103 2.43 -11.19 -16.08
C GLN A 103 1.64 -10.20 -15.24
N TRP A 104 0.61 -10.66 -14.53
CA TRP A 104 -0.17 -9.82 -13.62
C TRP A 104 0.69 -9.31 -12.45
N VAL A 105 1.56 -10.16 -11.87
CA VAL A 105 2.50 -9.75 -10.81
C VAL A 105 3.46 -8.66 -11.31
N ASP A 106 4.06 -8.86 -12.48
CA ASP A 106 5.03 -7.91 -13.06
C ASP A 106 4.36 -6.56 -13.36
N HIS A 107 3.14 -6.60 -13.93
CA HIS A 107 2.34 -5.40 -14.17
C HIS A 107 1.96 -4.68 -12.86
N SER A 108 1.52 -5.43 -11.86
CA SER A 108 1.13 -4.88 -10.56
C SER A 108 2.33 -4.24 -9.83
N ALA A 109 3.50 -4.87 -9.88
CA ALA A 109 4.72 -4.35 -9.29
C ALA A 109 5.19 -3.05 -9.98
N ALA A 110 4.99 -2.96 -11.30
CA ALA A 110 5.32 -1.78 -12.09
C ALA A 110 4.31 -0.63 -11.96
N THR A 111 3.11 -0.89 -11.41
CA THR A 111 2.06 0.12 -11.25
C THR A 111 2.47 1.20 -10.24
N TYR A 112 2.31 2.45 -10.62
CA TYR A 112 2.64 3.60 -9.78
C TYR A 112 1.62 3.81 -8.66
N PHE A 113 2.08 4.18 -7.47
CA PHE A 113 1.24 4.60 -6.35
C PHE A 113 1.56 6.04 -5.98
N SER A 114 0.56 6.93 -6.01
CA SER A 114 0.74 8.27 -5.47
C SER A 114 0.91 8.21 -3.95
N LEU A 115 1.96 8.84 -3.46
CA LEU A 115 2.17 9.04 -2.02
C LEU A 115 1.28 10.14 -1.44
N GLU A 116 0.76 11.03 -2.29
CA GLU A 116 -0.16 12.10 -1.94
C GLU A 116 -1.59 11.63 -2.24
N ASN A 117 -2.39 11.45 -1.18
CA ASN A 117 -3.80 11.07 -1.23
C ASN A 117 -4.59 11.83 -0.15
#